data_AF-A0A7X7MDW8-F1
#
_entry.id   AF-A0A7X7MDW8-F1
#
_cell.length_a   1.000
_cell.length_b   1.000
_cell.length_c   1.000
_cell.angle_alpha   90.00
_cell.angle_beta   90.00
_cell.angle_gamma   90.00
#
_symmetry.space_group_name_H-M   'P 1'
#
loop_
_entity.id
_entity.type
_entity.pdbx_description
1 polymer ?
#
loop_
_entity_poly.entity_id
_entity_poly.type
_entity_poly.pdbx_seq_one_letter_code
_entity_poly.pdbx_strand_id
1 'polypeptide(L)'
;RRDRADIVIGSKRHPESEIDYPLRRRIASRVYFGIVRLLVGLPVTDTQTGMKLFRREALQWAFERMLVKRYAFDLELLAIAHGHGYRVSEAPIRMDYGNKVGALTWANVRTVMTDTLAVFYRLRLIRYYQSVEVGAVPSPPPRVSVVIACPAPSAFLGEALAGLAAQTILPCEVIVLPDAAVEPPPAAGAVPVRVHPTGNLRPAEKRNLGIGLATGEIVAFLDDDAYPAPAWLEQALKYFSRPEVAAVGGPALTPPHDPRRAQLGGRVYANPLVSGGYAYRYHSERIRRVDDLPSCNLLVRAGVLRELGGFNTRYWPGEDTILCLEIVHRLGHLMFYDPWTVVHHHRRPLFGPHLRQVGRYALHRGFFARRFPTTSRRPGYMLPSLLVLGVAFGGLAGLAHPLLGRLYVGTVSAYLLVTFLGAFNRRPSTWLMTWAGIVATHMVYGTRFLQGICSRAMPCETARFDHPSETVKAT
;
A
#
# COMPACT_ATOMS: atom_id res chain seq x y z
N ARG A 1 -23.32 -33.31 -5.12
CA ARG A 1 -23.44 -33.42 -6.60
C ARG A 1 -22.03 -33.54 -7.16
N ARG A 2 -21.69 -34.66 -7.81
CA ARG A 2 -20.30 -35.07 -8.09
C ARG A 2 -19.65 -34.41 -9.32
N ASP A 3 -20.42 -33.76 -10.21
CA ASP A 3 -19.88 -33.61 -11.58
C ASP A 3 -19.21 -32.28 -11.94
N ARG A 4 -19.16 -31.26 -11.09
CA ARG A 4 -18.36 -30.02 -11.33
C ARG A 4 -18.04 -29.27 -10.04
N ALA A 5 -17.24 -29.86 -9.15
CA ALA A 5 -16.71 -29.15 -7.99
C ALA A 5 -15.34 -28.51 -8.32
N ASP A 6 -15.15 -27.26 -7.89
CA ASP A 6 -13.87 -26.56 -7.95
C ASP A 6 -13.10 -26.73 -6.64
N ILE A 7 -13.84 -26.93 -5.55
CA ILE A 7 -13.34 -27.14 -4.21
C ILE A 7 -14.11 -28.30 -3.57
N VAL A 8 -13.39 -29.27 -3.03
CA VAL A 8 -13.96 -30.38 -2.25
C VAL A 8 -13.42 -30.31 -0.83
N ILE A 9 -14.30 -30.21 0.16
CA ILE A 9 -13.92 -30.22 1.57
C ILE A 9 -14.40 -31.52 2.21
N GLY A 10 -13.57 -32.13 3.04
CA GLY A 10 -14.02 -33.20 3.90
C GLY A 10 -15.09 -32.67 4.87
N SER A 11 -16.12 -33.42 5.22
CA SER A 11 -17.16 -32.93 6.12
C SER A 11 -17.41 -33.91 7.26
N LYS A 12 -17.23 -33.44 8.50
CA LYS A 12 -17.62 -34.20 9.71
C LYS A 12 -19.14 -34.32 9.85
N ARG A 13 -19.91 -33.79 8.90
CA ARG A 13 -21.38 -33.78 8.95
C ARG A 13 -22.00 -34.45 7.73
N HIS A 14 -21.17 -34.99 6.84
CA HIS A 14 -21.66 -35.85 5.80
C HIS A 14 -22.32 -37.10 6.43
N PRO A 15 -23.48 -37.57 5.95
CA PRO A 15 -24.17 -38.74 6.51
C PRO A 15 -23.30 -40.01 6.56
N GLU A 16 -22.37 -40.13 5.60
CA GLU A 16 -21.45 -41.27 5.47
C GLU A 16 -20.11 -41.07 6.23
N SER A 17 -19.97 -40.00 7.02
CA SER A 17 -18.73 -39.77 7.77
C SER A 17 -18.66 -40.59 9.05
N GLU A 18 -17.55 -41.30 9.24
CA GLU A 18 -17.24 -42.07 10.44
C GLU A 18 -16.38 -41.24 11.40
N ILE A 19 -16.92 -40.94 12.57
CA ILE A 19 -16.34 -39.97 13.48
C ILE A 19 -16.36 -40.48 14.91
N ASP A 20 -15.18 -40.70 15.46
CA ASP A 20 -14.99 -40.84 16.90
C ASP A 20 -14.66 -39.45 17.49
N TYR A 21 -15.64 -38.76 18.08
CA TYR A 21 -15.46 -37.37 18.52
C TYR A 21 -16.32 -36.97 19.74
N PRO A 22 -15.75 -36.25 20.75
CA PRO A 22 -16.46 -35.89 21.97
C PRO A 22 -17.72 -35.05 21.75
N LEU A 23 -18.81 -35.35 22.47
CA LEU A 23 -20.12 -34.69 22.36
C LEU A 23 -20.04 -33.16 22.55
N ARG A 24 -19.27 -32.68 23.53
CA ARG A 24 -19.07 -31.24 23.79
C ARG A 24 -18.56 -30.49 22.56
N ARG A 25 -17.68 -31.13 21.78
CA ARG A 25 -17.11 -30.52 20.56
C ARG A 25 -18.06 -30.62 19.37
N ARG A 26 -18.89 -31.66 19.31
CA ARG A 26 -20.00 -31.75 18.32
C ARG A 26 -20.95 -30.56 18.49
N ILE A 27 -21.34 -30.24 19.73
CA ILE A 27 -22.21 -29.10 20.04
C ILE A 27 -21.52 -27.77 19.69
N ALA A 28 -20.29 -27.55 20.16
CA ALA A 28 -19.55 -26.31 19.88
C ALA A 28 -19.37 -26.06 18.37
N SER A 29 -19.04 -27.12 17.61
CA SER A 29 -18.97 -27.02 16.15
C SER A 29 -20.34 -26.68 15.55
N ARG A 30 -21.45 -27.26 16.02
CA ARG A 30 -22.81 -26.95 15.52
C ARG A 30 -23.16 -25.49 15.70
N VAL A 31 -22.92 -24.95 16.89
CA VAL A 31 -23.17 -23.54 17.21
C VAL A 31 -22.32 -22.63 16.31
N TYR A 32 -21.01 -22.87 16.25
CA TYR A 32 -20.11 -22.08 15.43
C TYR A 32 -20.49 -22.12 13.94
N PHE A 33 -20.81 -23.29 13.40
CA PHE A 33 -21.24 -23.41 12.02
C PHE A 33 -22.57 -22.68 11.75
N GLY A 34 -23.52 -22.70 12.70
CA GLY A 34 -24.75 -21.91 12.60
C GLY A 34 -24.45 -20.41 12.44
N ILE A 35 -23.51 -19.89 13.23
CA ILE A 35 -23.03 -18.51 13.13
C ILE A 35 -22.39 -18.25 11.77
N VAL A 36 -21.52 -19.13 11.30
CA VAL A 36 -20.88 -19.02 9.98
C VAL A 36 -21.91 -18.99 8.85
N ARG A 37 -22.90 -19.89 8.89
CA ARG A 37 -23.95 -19.96 7.86
C ARG A 37 -24.77 -18.68 7.82
N LEU A 38 -25.11 -18.12 8.99
CA LEU A 38 -25.84 -16.86 9.10
C LEU A 38 -25.03 -15.67 8.55
N LEU A 39 -23.75 -15.58 8.90
CA LEU A 39 -22.91 -14.44 8.54
C LEU A 39 -22.38 -14.51 7.10
N VAL A 40 -21.87 -15.66 6.69
CA VAL A 40 -21.09 -15.83 5.46
C VAL A 40 -21.98 -16.35 4.32
N GLY A 41 -22.90 -17.27 4.62
CA GLY A 41 -23.83 -17.84 3.63
C GLY A 41 -23.21 -18.87 2.68
N LEU A 42 -22.25 -19.67 3.16
CA LEU A 42 -21.64 -20.75 2.38
C LEU A 42 -22.59 -21.96 2.19
N PRO A 43 -22.65 -22.59 1.01
CA PRO A 43 -23.53 -23.73 0.71
C PRO A 43 -22.89 -25.08 1.12
N VAL A 44 -22.22 -25.12 2.27
CA VAL A 44 -21.60 -26.34 2.83
C VAL A 44 -22.00 -26.50 4.28
N THR A 45 -21.94 -27.72 4.81
CA THR A 45 -22.34 -28.06 6.18
C THR A 45 -21.17 -28.13 7.18
N ASP A 46 -19.94 -28.16 6.70
CA ASP A 46 -18.70 -28.05 7.48
C ASP A 46 -17.71 -27.08 6.79
N THR A 47 -16.86 -26.43 7.56
CA THR A 47 -15.77 -25.56 7.06
C THR A 47 -14.44 -25.81 7.79
N GLN A 48 -14.45 -26.65 8.83
CA GLN A 48 -13.40 -26.72 9.87
C GLN A 48 -12.61 -28.03 9.83
N THR A 49 -12.69 -28.75 8.72
CA THR A 49 -11.95 -29.97 8.44
C THR A 49 -10.65 -29.65 7.73
N GLY A 50 -9.55 -30.27 8.16
CA GLY A 50 -8.24 -30.04 7.53
C GLY A 50 -8.12 -30.57 6.10
N MET A 51 -8.99 -31.51 5.70
CA MET A 51 -8.97 -32.14 4.38
C MET A 51 -9.70 -31.27 3.36
N LYS A 52 -8.97 -30.71 2.39
CA LYS A 52 -9.53 -29.92 1.30
C LYS A 52 -8.75 -30.17 0.00
N LEU A 53 -9.46 -30.26 -1.12
CA LEU A 53 -8.91 -30.34 -2.46
C LEU A 53 -9.41 -29.14 -3.26
N PHE A 54 -8.52 -28.51 -4.00
CA PHE A 54 -8.82 -27.35 -4.82
C PHE A 54 -8.34 -27.57 -6.25
N ARG A 55 -9.11 -27.11 -7.23
CA ARG A 55 -8.53 -26.77 -8.53
C ARG A 55 -7.50 -25.65 -8.32
N ARG A 56 -6.37 -25.76 -9.02
CA ARG A 56 -5.24 -24.81 -8.87
C ARG A 56 -5.69 -23.35 -9.04
N GLU A 57 -6.49 -23.08 -10.06
CA GLU A 57 -7.03 -21.75 -10.38
C GLU A 57 -7.88 -21.18 -9.23
N ALA A 58 -8.78 -22.00 -8.66
CA ALA A 58 -9.65 -21.59 -7.56
C ALA A 58 -8.86 -21.28 -6.28
N LEU A 59 -7.84 -22.09 -5.98
CA LEU A 59 -6.95 -21.85 -4.84
C LEU A 59 -6.15 -20.57 -5.03
N GLN A 60 -5.50 -20.41 -6.19
CA GLN A 60 -4.67 -19.24 -6.47
C GLN A 60 -5.48 -17.94 -6.38
N TRP A 61 -6.65 -17.92 -7.02
CA TRP A 61 -7.54 -16.76 -7.00
C TRP A 61 -7.94 -16.35 -5.58
N ALA A 62 -8.33 -17.32 -4.76
CA ALA A 62 -8.80 -17.06 -3.40
C ALA A 62 -7.65 -16.75 -2.41
N PHE A 63 -6.52 -17.44 -2.55
CA PHE A 63 -5.38 -17.32 -1.66
C PHE A 63 -4.71 -15.94 -1.76
N GLU A 64 -4.57 -15.42 -2.98
CA GLU A 64 -4.06 -14.05 -3.21
C GLU A 64 -4.93 -13.00 -2.51
N ARG A 65 -6.23 -13.24 -2.32
CA ARG A 65 -7.16 -12.24 -1.75
C ARG A 65 -7.40 -12.41 -0.24
N MET A 66 -6.79 -13.43 0.37
CA MET A 66 -6.96 -13.79 1.78
C MET A 66 -6.13 -12.90 2.71
N LEU A 67 -6.68 -12.55 3.87
CA LEU A 67 -6.03 -11.69 4.87
C LEU A 67 -5.80 -12.37 6.23
N VAL A 68 -6.63 -13.35 6.56
CA VAL A 68 -6.59 -14.08 7.82
C VAL A 68 -5.45 -15.09 7.77
N LYS A 69 -4.45 -14.84 8.61
CA LYS A 69 -3.27 -15.71 8.78
C LYS A 69 -3.41 -16.70 9.95
N ARG A 70 -4.60 -16.81 10.54
CA ARG A 70 -4.85 -17.55 11.79
C ARG A 70 -6.05 -18.50 11.67
N TYR A 71 -7.01 -18.45 12.60
CA TYR A 71 -7.95 -19.55 12.79
C TYR A 71 -9.07 -19.61 11.75
N ALA A 72 -9.50 -18.47 11.20
CA ALA A 72 -10.56 -18.44 10.19
C ALA A 72 -10.04 -18.42 8.74
N PHE A 73 -8.78 -18.83 8.49
CA PHE A 73 -8.21 -18.82 7.14
C PHE A 73 -9.04 -19.69 6.18
N ASP A 74 -9.44 -20.89 6.61
CA ASP A 74 -10.27 -21.82 5.84
C ASP A 74 -11.62 -21.22 5.49
N LEU A 75 -12.24 -20.55 6.46
CA LEU A 75 -13.53 -19.89 6.27
C LEU A 75 -13.41 -18.75 5.27
N GLU A 76 -12.39 -17.91 5.41
CA GLU A 76 -12.15 -16.79 4.52
C GLU A 76 -11.86 -17.27 3.10
N LEU A 77 -10.99 -18.27 2.95
CA LEU A 77 -10.65 -18.87 1.66
C LEU A 77 -11.88 -19.41 0.93
N LEU A 78 -12.72 -20.19 1.63
CA LEU A 78 -13.95 -20.74 1.06
C LEU A 78 -14.97 -19.64 0.74
N ALA A 79 -15.11 -18.64 1.60
CA ALA A 79 -16.03 -17.53 1.39
C ALA A 79 -15.63 -16.64 0.21
N ILE A 80 -14.32 -16.39 0.06
CA ILE A 80 -13.74 -15.71 -1.09
C ILE A 80 -14.08 -16.50 -2.36
N ALA A 81 -13.69 -17.77 -2.43
CA ALA A 81 -13.88 -18.59 -3.61
C ALA A 81 -15.36 -18.73 -3.99
N HIS A 82 -16.23 -19.00 -3.01
CA HIS A 82 -17.67 -19.10 -3.25
C HIS A 82 -18.28 -17.76 -3.72
N GLY A 83 -17.83 -16.63 -3.15
CA GLY A 83 -18.26 -15.30 -3.57
C GLY A 83 -17.90 -14.97 -5.03
N HIS A 84 -16.90 -15.63 -5.59
CA HIS A 84 -16.54 -15.55 -7.02
C HIS A 84 -17.38 -16.46 -7.92
N GLY A 85 -18.12 -17.41 -7.35
CA GLY A 85 -18.90 -18.40 -8.08
C GLY A 85 -18.24 -19.78 -8.18
N TYR A 86 -17.07 -20.02 -7.55
CA TYR A 86 -16.51 -21.37 -7.46
C TYR A 86 -17.43 -22.29 -6.66
N ARG A 87 -17.57 -23.52 -7.15
CA ARG A 87 -18.47 -24.52 -6.57
C ARG A 87 -17.75 -25.32 -5.50
N VAL A 88 -18.21 -25.15 -4.26
CA VAL A 88 -17.74 -25.92 -3.10
C VAL A 88 -18.64 -27.13 -2.91
N SER A 89 -18.05 -28.31 -2.76
CA SER A 89 -18.73 -29.57 -2.46
C SER A 89 -18.13 -30.25 -1.23
N GLU A 90 -18.90 -31.13 -0.61
CA GLU A 90 -18.47 -31.88 0.56
C GLU A 90 -18.25 -33.36 0.23
N ALA A 91 -17.27 -33.97 0.88
CA ALA A 91 -16.99 -35.41 0.83
C ALA A 91 -16.97 -36.02 2.24
N PRO A 92 -17.40 -37.27 2.42
CA PRO A 92 -17.29 -37.95 3.69
C PRO A 92 -15.83 -38.13 4.11
N ILE A 93 -15.60 -38.18 5.42
CA ILE A 93 -14.29 -38.46 6.00
C ILE A 93 -14.41 -39.50 7.09
N ARG A 94 -13.30 -40.23 7.31
CA ARG A 94 -13.09 -41.05 8.49
C ARG A 94 -12.10 -40.34 9.41
N MET A 95 -12.50 -40.09 10.66
CA MET A 95 -11.68 -39.35 11.61
C MET A 95 -11.64 -40.05 12.97
N ASP A 96 -10.43 -40.45 13.37
CA ASP A 96 -10.10 -40.92 14.71
C ASP A 96 -9.47 -39.77 15.51
N TYR A 97 -10.04 -39.47 16.67
CA TYR A 97 -9.64 -38.35 17.52
C TYR A 97 -8.50 -38.70 18.50
N GLY A 98 -8.30 -39.99 18.81
CA GLY A 98 -7.29 -40.48 19.74
C GLY A 98 -7.19 -39.69 21.06
N ASN A 99 -5.98 -39.63 21.64
CA ASN A 99 -5.70 -38.97 22.94
C ASN A 99 -5.36 -37.47 22.83
N LYS A 100 -5.87 -36.75 21.82
CA LYS A 100 -5.55 -35.31 21.65
C LYS A 100 -6.32 -34.44 22.65
N VAL A 101 -5.63 -33.91 23.65
CA VAL A 101 -6.17 -32.94 24.61
C VAL A 101 -5.97 -31.51 24.10
N GLY A 102 -7.08 -30.80 23.86
CA GLY A 102 -7.13 -29.33 23.91
C GLY A 102 -6.89 -28.54 22.60
N ALA A 103 -7.95 -27.88 22.11
CA ALA A 103 -7.84 -26.66 21.28
C ALA A 103 -9.01 -25.67 21.53
N LEU A 104 -9.93 -26.00 22.44
CA LEU A 104 -11.17 -25.26 22.68
C LEU A 104 -11.08 -24.49 24.01
N THR A 105 -10.06 -23.66 24.14
CA THR A 105 -9.95 -22.71 25.26
C THR A 105 -10.82 -21.48 24.97
N TRP A 106 -11.25 -20.77 26.01
CA TRP A 106 -11.99 -19.52 25.84
C TRP A 106 -11.23 -18.47 25.02
N ALA A 107 -9.90 -18.44 25.15
CA ALA A 107 -9.03 -17.59 24.34
C ALA A 107 -9.13 -17.93 22.83
N ASN A 108 -9.12 -19.22 22.49
CA ASN A 108 -9.26 -19.67 21.10
C ASN A 108 -10.66 -19.39 20.57
N VAL A 109 -11.72 -19.62 21.36
CA VAL A 109 -13.10 -19.31 20.98
C VAL A 109 -13.26 -17.82 20.68
N ARG A 110 -12.77 -16.94 21.56
CA ARG A 110 -12.81 -15.48 21.32
C ARG A 110 -12.06 -15.10 20.05
N THR A 111 -10.89 -15.70 19.80
CA THR A 111 -10.09 -15.42 18.60
C THR A 111 -10.83 -15.86 17.33
N VAL A 112 -11.37 -17.09 17.32
CA VAL A 112 -12.17 -17.62 16.20
C VAL A 112 -13.38 -16.74 15.92
N MET A 113 -14.08 -16.28 16.95
CA MET A 113 -15.23 -15.37 16.80
C MET A 113 -14.81 -14.01 16.23
N THR A 114 -13.68 -13.46 16.69
CA THR A 114 -13.14 -12.19 16.20
C THR A 114 -12.76 -12.31 14.73
N ASP A 115 -12.04 -13.37 14.35
CA ASP A 115 -11.65 -13.65 12.97
C ASP A 115 -12.91 -13.83 12.08
N THR A 116 -13.93 -14.54 12.57
CA THR A 116 -15.19 -14.79 11.84
C THR A 116 -15.98 -13.50 11.60
N LEU A 117 -16.09 -12.64 12.61
CA LEU A 117 -16.71 -11.31 12.47
C LEU A 117 -15.91 -10.42 11.52
N ALA A 118 -14.59 -10.51 11.53
CA ALA A 118 -13.73 -9.78 10.61
C ALA A 118 -13.94 -10.26 9.16
N VAL A 119 -14.08 -11.57 8.93
CA VAL A 119 -14.43 -12.15 7.62
C VAL A 119 -15.81 -11.68 7.17
N PHE A 120 -16.81 -11.71 8.05
CA PHE A 120 -18.16 -11.17 7.77
C PHE A 120 -18.13 -9.69 7.39
N TYR A 121 -17.48 -8.86 8.21
CA TYR A 121 -17.33 -7.43 7.97
C TYR A 121 -16.71 -7.17 6.59
N ARG A 122 -15.66 -7.93 6.25
CA ARG A 122 -14.99 -7.85 4.95
C ARG A 122 -15.90 -8.30 3.81
N LEU A 123 -16.55 -9.46 3.90
CA LEU A 123 -17.40 -9.99 2.83
C LEU A 123 -18.64 -9.14 2.57
N ARG A 124 -19.34 -8.76 3.63
CA ARG A 124 -20.71 -8.24 3.55
C ARG A 124 -20.81 -6.73 3.73
N LEU A 125 -20.06 -6.16 4.68
CA LEU A 125 -20.20 -4.74 5.03
C LEU A 125 -19.33 -3.86 4.13
N ILE A 126 -18.03 -4.10 4.09
CA ILE A 126 -17.12 -3.31 3.25
C ILE A 126 -16.87 -3.92 1.87
N ARG A 127 -17.52 -5.07 1.57
CA ARG A 127 -17.47 -5.75 0.26
C ARG A 127 -16.03 -5.94 -0.25
N TYR A 128 -15.12 -6.22 0.67
CA TYR A 128 -13.68 -6.31 0.49
C TYR A 128 -13.28 -7.22 -0.68
N TYR A 129 -13.98 -8.34 -0.88
CA TYR A 129 -13.64 -9.34 -1.91
C TYR A 129 -14.45 -9.19 -3.20
N GLN A 130 -15.25 -8.14 -3.33
CA GLN A 130 -15.84 -7.82 -4.63
C GLN A 130 -14.69 -7.44 -5.56
N SER A 131 -14.53 -8.24 -6.60
CA SER A 131 -13.32 -8.25 -7.42
C SER A 131 -13.20 -7.02 -8.29
N VAL A 132 -12.05 -6.37 -8.16
CA VAL A 132 -11.30 -6.02 -9.35
C VAL A 132 -10.93 -7.34 -10.02
N GLU A 133 -11.53 -7.64 -11.17
CA GLU A 133 -11.07 -8.75 -11.99
C GLU A 133 -9.66 -8.45 -12.47
N VAL A 134 -8.76 -9.38 -12.15
CA VAL A 134 -7.35 -9.35 -12.50
C VAL A 134 -7.13 -10.54 -13.42
N GLY A 135 -6.79 -10.26 -14.68
CA GLY A 135 -6.53 -11.30 -15.68
C GLY A 135 -5.17 -11.94 -15.50
N ALA A 136 -4.80 -12.82 -16.44
CA ALA A 136 -3.41 -13.23 -16.62
C ALA A 136 -2.60 -12.09 -17.26
N VAL A 137 -1.27 -12.18 -17.18
CA VAL A 137 -0.38 -11.33 -17.98
C VAL A 137 -0.70 -11.58 -19.47
N PRO A 138 -0.87 -10.53 -20.29
CA PRO A 138 -1.04 -10.70 -21.73
C PRO A 138 0.09 -11.55 -22.34
N SER A 139 -0.22 -12.32 -23.38
CA SER A 139 0.76 -13.11 -24.12
C SER A 139 0.75 -12.68 -25.60
N PRO A 140 1.85 -12.11 -26.14
CA PRO A 140 3.08 -11.75 -25.43
C PRO A 140 2.88 -10.63 -24.38
N PRO A 141 3.75 -10.54 -23.35
CA PRO A 141 3.67 -9.46 -22.37
C PRO A 141 3.96 -8.10 -23.03
N PRO A 142 3.30 -7.00 -22.60
CA PRO A 142 3.57 -5.67 -23.13
C PRO A 142 5.02 -5.25 -22.87
N ARG A 143 5.64 -4.55 -23.83
CA ARG A 143 7.01 -4.04 -23.65
C ARG A 143 7.03 -2.92 -22.61
N VAL A 144 7.96 -2.98 -21.65
CA VAL A 144 8.08 -2.00 -20.55
C VAL A 144 9.41 -1.24 -20.65
N SER A 145 9.33 0.10 -20.74
CA SER A 145 10.48 0.99 -20.51
C SER A 145 10.45 1.48 -19.07
N VAL A 146 11.55 1.33 -18.34
CA VAL A 146 11.67 1.84 -16.97
C VAL A 146 12.41 3.17 -17.00
N VAL A 147 11.88 4.20 -16.35
CA VAL A 147 12.47 5.54 -16.26
C VAL A 147 12.89 5.82 -14.83
N ILE A 148 14.18 6.11 -14.64
CA ILE A 148 14.77 6.48 -13.35
C ILE A 148 15.36 7.89 -13.46
N ALA A 149 14.78 8.83 -12.72
CA ALA A 149 15.32 10.18 -12.58
C ALA A 149 16.24 10.25 -11.36
N CYS A 150 17.48 10.67 -11.55
CA CYS A 150 18.46 10.79 -10.48
C CYS A 150 19.34 12.04 -10.67
N PRO A 151 19.89 12.65 -9.62
CA PRO A 151 20.89 13.71 -9.79
C PRO A 151 22.26 13.13 -10.17
N ALA A 152 22.66 12.04 -9.52
CA ALA A 152 23.96 11.41 -9.71
C ALA A 152 23.88 9.89 -9.43
N PRO A 153 24.88 9.11 -9.87
CA PRO A 153 25.03 7.70 -9.49
C PRO A 153 25.13 7.55 -7.97
N SER A 154 24.53 6.49 -7.45
CA SER A 154 24.57 6.17 -6.02
C SER A 154 24.53 4.65 -5.81
N ALA A 155 24.86 4.19 -4.61
CA ALA A 155 24.70 2.78 -4.24
C ALA A 155 23.23 2.33 -4.39
N PHE A 156 22.27 3.22 -4.12
CA PHE A 156 20.85 2.91 -4.28
C PHE A 156 20.46 2.74 -5.75
N LEU A 157 21.02 3.54 -6.66
CA LEU A 157 20.83 3.32 -8.09
C LEU A 157 21.34 1.94 -8.52
N GLY A 158 22.47 1.49 -7.96
CA GLY A 158 22.98 0.14 -8.17
C GLY A 158 22.00 -0.94 -7.70
N GLU A 159 21.39 -0.77 -6.52
CA GLU A 159 20.37 -1.68 -5.97
C GLU A 159 19.10 -1.69 -6.83
N ALA A 160 18.66 -0.53 -7.31
CA ALA A 160 17.52 -0.38 -8.22
C ALA A 160 17.73 -1.17 -9.52
N LEU A 161 18.90 -1.00 -10.15
CA LEU A 161 19.26 -1.69 -11.39
C LEU A 161 19.42 -3.20 -11.19
N ALA A 162 20.01 -3.63 -10.09
CA ALA A 162 20.09 -5.05 -9.74
C ALA A 162 18.69 -5.67 -9.55
N GLY A 163 17.77 -4.96 -8.90
CA GLY A 163 16.38 -5.41 -8.75
C GLY A 163 15.62 -5.49 -10.08
N LEU A 164 15.91 -4.60 -11.02
CA LEU A 164 15.36 -4.62 -12.38
C LEU A 164 15.91 -5.77 -13.22
N ALA A 165 17.18 -6.12 -13.06
CA ALA A 165 17.83 -7.26 -13.71
C ALA A 165 17.29 -8.61 -13.22
N ALA A 166 16.80 -8.66 -11.98
CA ALA A 166 16.25 -9.85 -11.34
C ALA A 166 14.74 -10.02 -11.56
N GLN A 167 14.12 -9.25 -12.47
CA GLN A 167 12.69 -9.36 -12.74
C GLN A 167 12.33 -10.68 -13.44
N THR A 168 11.20 -11.29 -13.06
CA THR A 168 10.64 -12.47 -13.75
C THR A 168 10.25 -12.16 -15.21
N ILE A 169 9.80 -10.94 -15.46
CA ILE A 169 9.63 -10.36 -16.79
C ILE A 169 10.59 -9.18 -16.90
N LEU A 170 11.58 -9.28 -17.78
CA LEU A 170 12.57 -8.22 -17.94
C LEU A 170 11.96 -7.00 -18.64
N PRO A 171 12.29 -5.76 -18.19
CA PRO A 171 11.98 -4.57 -18.97
C PRO A 171 12.77 -4.59 -20.29
N CYS A 172 12.20 -4.02 -21.35
CA CYS A 172 12.89 -3.96 -22.64
C CYS A 172 14.04 -2.93 -22.64
N GLU A 173 13.99 -1.94 -21.75
CA GLU A 173 15.05 -0.98 -21.52
C GLU A 173 14.89 -0.30 -20.15
N VAL A 174 15.99 0.23 -19.63
CA VAL A 174 16.02 1.14 -18.48
C VAL A 174 16.67 2.45 -18.93
N ILE A 175 15.98 3.56 -18.72
CA ILE A 175 16.41 4.91 -19.07
C ILE A 175 16.77 5.61 -17.77
N VAL A 176 18.06 5.87 -17.58
CA VAL A 176 18.61 6.55 -16.40
C VAL A 176 18.93 7.98 -16.77
N LEU A 177 18.46 8.93 -15.96
CA LEU A 177 18.49 10.37 -16.26
C LEU A 177 19.28 11.16 -15.19
N PRO A 178 20.61 11.04 -15.16
CA PRO A 178 21.50 11.78 -14.24
C PRO A 178 21.62 13.26 -14.64
N ASP A 179 22.10 14.12 -13.74
CA ASP A 179 22.40 15.52 -14.07
C ASP A 179 23.60 15.64 -15.03
N ALA A 180 24.62 14.81 -14.82
CA ALA A 180 25.86 14.83 -15.60
C ALA A 180 26.07 13.53 -16.37
N ALA A 181 26.96 13.56 -17.37
CA ALA A 181 27.42 12.37 -18.05
C ALA A 181 28.12 11.43 -17.08
N VAL A 182 27.70 10.18 -17.09
CA VAL A 182 28.23 9.10 -16.26
C VAL A 182 28.32 7.86 -17.10
N GLU A 183 29.29 6.99 -16.78
CA GLU A 183 29.36 5.69 -17.42
C GLU A 183 28.07 4.92 -17.15
N PRO A 184 27.60 4.11 -18.11
CA PRO A 184 26.49 3.21 -17.87
C PRO A 184 26.83 2.37 -16.63
N PRO A 185 26.00 2.42 -15.58
CA PRO A 185 26.22 1.55 -14.43
C PRO A 185 26.36 0.10 -14.95
N PRO A 186 27.34 -0.66 -14.43
CA PRO A 186 27.74 -1.95 -15.01
C PRO A 186 26.50 -2.79 -15.28
N ALA A 187 26.39 -3.27 -16.53
CA ALA A 187 25.19 -3.88 -17.06
C ALA A 187 24.58 -4.84 -16.03
N ALA A 188 23.42 -4.46 -15.48
CA ALA A 188 22.71 -5.28 -14.54
C ALA A 188 22.07 -6.43 -15.35
N GLY A 189 22.85 -7.47 -15.64
CA GLY A 189 22.42 -8.61 -16.43
C GLY A 189 22.08 -8.29 -17.89
N ALA A 190 21.00 -8.90 -18.39
CA ALA A 190 20.58 -8.85 -19.80
C ALA A 190 19.74 -7.62 -20.17
N VAL A 191 19.50 -6.68 -19.24
CA VAL A 191 18.62 -5.53 -19.46
C VAL A 191 19.40 -4.36 -20.08
N PRO A 192 18.97 -3.82 -21.24
CA PRO A 192 19.61 -2.66 -21.83
C PRO A 192 19.45 -1.40 -20.96
N VAL A 193 20.56 -0.80 -20.52
CA VAL A 193 20.56 0.46 -19.75
C VAL A 193 21.05 1.59 -20.65
N ARG A 194 20.22 2.62 -20.80
CA ARG A 194 20.51 3.85 -21.56
C ARG A 194 20.62 5.03 -20.60
N VAL A 195 21.78 5.66 -20.56
CA VAL A 195 22.01 6.85 -19.73
C VAL A 195 21.84 8.09 -20.60
N HIS A 196 20.98 9.02 -20.20
CA HIS A 196 20.76 10.30 -20.88
C HIS A 196 20.92 11.45 -19.89
N PRO A 197 22.08 12.13 -19.88
CA PRO A 197 22.33 13.28 -19.01
C PRO A 197 21.35 14.42 -19.29
N THR A 198 20.79 14.99 -18.23
CA THR A 198 19.71 15.99 -18.37
C THR A 198 20.12 17.40 -17.98
N GLY A 199 21.30 17.58 -17.39
CA GLY A 199 21.58 18.75 -16.57
C GLY A 199 20.70 18.77 -15.31
N ASN A 200 20.75 19.88 -14.58
CA ASN A 200 20.03 20.08 -13.33
C ASN A 200 18.53 20.41 -13.57
N LEU A 201 17.82 19.46 -14.17
CA LEU A 201 16.37 19.49 -14.34
C LEU A 201 15.67 18.87 -13.13
N ARG A 202 14.44 19.31 -12.86
CA ARG A 202 13.64 18.76 -11.76
C ARG A 202 13.16 17.34 -12.12
N PRO A 203 12.77 16.52 -11.12
CA PRO A 203 12.38 15.14 -11.37
C PRO A 203 11.22 14.97 -12.37
N ALA A 204 10.21 15.85 -12.34
CA ALA A 204 9.11 15.81 -13.32
C ALA A 204 9.59 16.05 -14.77
N GLU A 205 10.51 16.99 -14.96
CA GLU A 205 11.08 17.35 -16.26
C GLU A 205 11.96 16.21 -16.79
N LYS A 206 12.80 15.63 -15.93
CA LYS A 206 13.55 14.40 -16.24
C LYS A 206 12.59 13.29 -16.68
N ARG A 207 11.56 12.99 -15.87
CA ARG A 207 10.58 11.94 -16.21
C ARG A 207 9.91 12.19 -17.56
N ASN A 208 9.58 13.45 -17.90
CA ASN A 208 9.04 13.79 -19.23
C ASN A 208 10.01 13.53 -20.37
N LEU A 209 11.30 13.83 -20.19
CA LEU A 209 12.33 13.43 -21.17
C LEU A 209 12.38 11.90 -21.31
N GLY A 210 12.34 11.17 -20.19
CA GLY A 210 12.28 9.71 -20.18
C GLY A 210 11.06 9.15 -20.92
N ILE A 211 9.89 9.77 -20.78
CA ILE A 211 8.68 9.40 -21.53
C ILE A 211 8.89 9.56 -23.03
N GLY A 212 9.56 10.64 -23.46
CA GLY A 212 9.88 10.87 -24.88
C GLY A 212 10.90 9.88 -25.46
N LEU A 213 11.79 9.35 -24.61
CA LEU A 213 12.83 8.38 -25.00
C LEU A 213 12.36 6.93 -24.95
N ALA A 214 11.27 6.64 -24.23
CA ALA A 214 10.75 5.31 -23.99
C ALA A 214 10.15 4.68 -25.25
N THR A 215 10.52 3.43 -25.51
CA THR A 215 10.04 2.63 -26.65
C THR A 215 9.00 1.58 -26.27
N GLY A 216 8.72 1.41 -24.98
CA GLY A 216 7.76 0.47 -24.42
C GLY A 216 6.31 0.95 -24.56
N GLU A 217 5.39 -0.02 -24.56
CA GLU A 217 3.95 0.23 -24.51
C GLU A 217 3.51 0.72 -23.13
N ILE A 218 4.26 0.31 -22.10
CA ILE A 218 4.12 0.75 -20.71
C ILE A 218 5.40 1.49 -20.30
N VAL A 219 5.24 2.63 -19.64
CA VAL A 219 6.34 3.35 -18.99
C VAL A 219 6.20 3.14 -17.49
N ALA A 220 7.24 2.57 -16.88
CA ALA A 220 7.32 2.34 -15.44
C ALA A 220 8.27 3.35 -14.81
N PHE A 221 7.81 4.05 -13.78
CA PHE A 221 8.61 4.98 -13.00
C PHE A 221 9.10 4.31 -11.73
N LEU A 222 10.39 4.46 -11.47
CA LEU A 222 11.08 3.99 -10.28
C LEU A 222 12.04 5.10 -9.83
N ASP A 223 12.06 5.41 -8.54
CA ASP A 223 13.01 6.40 -8.00
C ASP A 223 14.39 5.73 -7.75
N ASP A 224 15.46 6.52 -7.78
CA ASP A 224 16.84 6.03 -7.62
C ASP A 224 17.13 5.45 -6.23
N ASP A 225 16.37 5.86 -5.21
CA ASP A 225 16.42 5.36 -3.85
C ASP A 225 15.37 4.25 -3.57
N ALA A 226 14.98 3.52 -4.60
CA ALA A 226 14.06 2.40 -4.51
C ALA A 226 14.41 1.23 -5.44
N TYR A 227 14.08 0.00 -5.03
CA TYR A 227 14.29 -1.21 -5.84
C TYR A 227 13.04 -2.11 -5.86
N PRO A 228 12.71 -2.74 -7.01
CA PRO A 228 11.52 -3.56 -7.15
C PRO A 228 11.71 -4.97 -6.59
N ALA A 229 10.62 -5.60 -6.13
CA ALA A 229 10.60 -7.04 -5.87
C ALA A 229 10.67 -7.84 -7.18
N PRO A 230 11.15 -9.10 -7.20
CA PRO A 230 11.39 -9.86 -8.44
C PRO A 230 10.18 -10.02 -9.38
N ALA A 231 8.96 -10.07 -8.85
CA ALA A 231 7.73 -10.19 -9.64
C ALA A 231 7.04 -8.84 -9.92
N TRP A 232 7.70 -7.70 -9.70
CA TRP A 232 7.07 -6.37 -9.77
C TRP A 232 6.40 -6.10 -11.12
N LEU A 233 7.09 -6.33 -12.24
CA LEU A 233 6.50 -6.16 -13.57
C LEU A 233 5.41 -7.20 -13.85
N GLU A 234 5.64 -8.47 -13.54
CA GLU A 234 4.62 -9.53 -13.71
C GLU A 234 3.32 -9.22 -12.97
N GLN A 235 3.42 -8.74 -11.73
CA GLN A 235 2.26 -8.37 -10.92
C GLN A 235 1.55 -7.11 -11.43
N ALA A 236 2.25 -6.18 -12.07
CA ALA A 236 1.60 -5.02 -12.67
C ALA A 236 0.96 -5.33 -14.02
N LEU A 237 1.63 -6.14 -14.86
CA LEU A 237 1.27 -6.34 -16.26
C LEU A 237 -0.08 -7.06 -16.46
N LYS A 238 -0.50 -7.87 -15.50
CA LYS A 238 -1.80 -8.56 -15.49
C LYS A 238 -3.02 -7.63 -15.66
N TYR A 239 -2.91 -6.37 -15.24
CA TYR A 239 -4.00 -5.39 -15.38
C TYR A 239 -4.08 -4.76 -16.76
N PHE A 240 -2.97 -4.70 -17.51
CA PHE A 240 -2.95 -4.07 -18.84
C PHE A 240 -3.56 -4.95 -19.94
N SER A 241 -4.06 -6.14 -19.59
CA SER A 241 -5.02 -6.88 -20.42
C SER A 241 -6.34 -6.12 -20.63
N ARG A 242 -6.65 -5.16 -19.73
CA ARG A 242 -7.87 -4.36 -19.74
C ARG A 242 -7.60 -2.97 -20.33
N PRO A 243 -8.21 -2.60 -21.48
CA PRO A 243 -7.96 -1.32 -22.13
C PRO A 243 -8.28 -0.10 -21.25
N GLU A 244 -9.29 -0.20 -20.39
CA GLU A 244 -9.72 0.89 -19.50
C GLU A 244 -8.74 1.17 -18.35
N VAL A 245 -7.81 0.26 -18.08
CA VAL A 245 -6.78 0.43 -17.04
C VAL A 245 -5.59 1.18 -17.63
N ALA A 246 -5.38 2.41 -17.17
CA ALA A 246 -4.28 3.24 -17.63
C ALA A 246 -3.04 3.13 -16.75
N ALA A 247 -3.18 2.85 -15.45
CA ALA A 247 -2.04 2.77 -14.56
C ALA A 247 -2.20 1.76 -13.41
N VAL A 248 -1.06 1.24 -12.96
CA VAL A 248 -0.94 0.30 -11.84
C VAL A 248 0.24 0.72 -10.98
N GLY A 249 0.14 0.51 -9.67
CA GLY A 249 1.27 0.63 -8.76
C GLY A 249 1.03 -0.22 -7.53
N GLY A 250 1.90 -0.09 -6.54
CA GLY A 250 1.78 -0.84 -5.30
C GLY A 250 2.48 -0.17 -4.14
N PRO A 251 2.80 -0.91 -3.08
CA PRO A 251 3.40 -0.33 -1.89
C PRO A 251 4.88 -0.01 -2.13
N ALA A 252 5.32 1.08 -1.50
CA ALA A 252 6.71 1.43 -1.29
C ALA A 252 7.09 1.03 0.14
N LEU A 253 7.48 -0.22 0.35
CA LEU A 253 7.84 -0.74 1.67
C LEU A 253 9.20 -0.19 2.11
N THR A 254 9.40 -0.03 3.41
CA THR A 254 10.75 0.28 3.92
C THR A 254 11.64 -0.97 3.83
N PRO A 255 12.82 -0.91 3.20
CA PRO A 255 13.77 -2.01 3.14
C PRO A 255 14.04 -2.56 4.55
N PRO A 256 14.06 -3.88 4.78
CA PRO A 256 14.29 -4.44 6.12
C PRO A 256 15.70 -4.19 6.65
N HIS A 257 16.67 -3.97 5.76
CA HIS A 257 18.07 -3.65 6.07
C HIS A 257 18.33 -2.16 6.28
N ASP A 258 17.32 -1.29 6.14
CA ASP A 258 17.51 0.15 6.34
C ASP A 258 18.03 0.45 7.76
N PRO A 259 18.88 1.48 7.93
CA PRO A 259 19.34 1.91 9.23
C PRO A 259 18.17 2.22 10.16
N ARG A 260 18.36 1.99 11.47
CA ARG A 260 17.30 2.13 12.49
C ARG A 260 16.51 3.43 12.41
N ARG A 261 17.17 4.57 12.11
CA ARG A 261 16.47 5.86 11.99
C ARG A 261 15.62 5.98 10.72
N ALA A 262 16.02 5.35 9.62
CA ALA A 262 15.22 5.24 8.40
C ALA A 262 14.02 4.31 8.62
N GLN A 263 14.22 3.18 9.30
CA GLN A 263 13.12 2.30 9.75
C GLN A 263 12.07 3.05 10.56
N LEU A 264 12.51 3.90 11.51
CA LEU A 264 11.61 4.72 12.30
C LEU A 264 10.85 5.74 11.44
N GLY A 265 11.51 6.39 10.46
CA GLY A 265 10.85 7.27 9.49
C GLY A 265 9.79 6.53 8.67
N GLY A 266 10.13 5.34 8.17
CA GLY A 266 9.21 4.44 7.47
C GLY A 266 8.00 4.05 8.32
N ARG A 267 8.21 3.71 9.59
CA ARG A 267 7.12 3.40 10.54
C ARG A 267 6.20 4.60 10.79
N VAL A 268 6.74 5.82 10.84
CA VAL A 268 5.94 7.04 10.97
C VAL A 268 5.09 7.25 9.72
N TYR A 269 5.65 7.13 8.52
CA TYR A 269 4.88 7.21 7.26
C TYR A 269 3.81 6.12 7.17
N ALA A 270 4.13 4.89 7.54
CA ALA A 270 3.19 3.78 7.51
C ALA A 270 2.06 3.91 8.55
N ASN A 271 2.17 4.82 9.51
CA ASN A 271 1.14 4.98 10.53
C ASN A 271 -0.11 5.68 9.96
N PRO A 272 -1.33 5.12 10.12
CA PRO A 272 -2.57 5.75 9.66
C PRO A 272 -2.85 7.12 10.29
N LEU A 273 -2.31 7.41 11.48
CA LEU A 273 -2.43 8.75 12.08
C LEU A 273 -1.67 9.81 11.28
N VAL A 274 -0.62 9.42 10.54
CA VAL A 274 0.22 10.33 9.74
C VAL A 274 -0.25 10.37 8.28
N SER A 275 -0.37 9.21 7.64
CA SER A 275 -0.70 9.13 6.21
C SER A 275 -2.20 9.02 5.93
N GLY A 276 -3.03 8.91 6.96
CA GLY A 276 -4.48 8.81 6.83
C GLY A 276 -4.91 7.70 5.87
N GLY A 277 -5.84 8.04 4.98
CA GLY A 277 -6.32 7.13 3.93
C GLY A 277 -5.27 6.70 2.92
N TYR A 278 -4.08 7.29 2.91
CA TYR A 278 -2.97 6.94 2.01
C TYR A 278 -1.95 5.98 2.63
N ALA A 279 -2.20 5.49 3.85
CA ALA A 279 -1.33 4.51 4.49
C ALA A 279 -1.12 3.24 3.63
N TYR A 280 -2.05 2.92 2.72
CA TYR A 280 -1.91 1.79 1.78
C TYR A 280 -0.65 1.86 0.91
N ARG A 281 -0.08 3.05 0.69
CA ARG A 281 1.20 3.21 -0.03
C ARG A 281 2.38 2.56 0.69
N TYR A 282 2.23 2.21 1.96
CA TYR A 282 3.32 1.69 2.81
C TYR A 282 3.04 0.28 3.35
N HIS A 283 1.91 -0.33 2.99
CA HIS A 283 1.51 -1.65 3.48
C HIS A 283 1.03 -2.52 2.32
N SER A 284 1.52 -3.74 2.21
CA SER A 284 0.95 -4.76 1.30
C SER A 284 -0.38 -5.26 1.86
N GLU A 285 -1.45 -4.52 1.59
CA GLU A 285 -2.80 -4.85 2.04
C GLU A 285 -3.62 -5.58 0.94
N ARG A 286 -4.31 -4.81 0.11
CA ARG A 286 -5.34 -5.32 -0.81
C ARG A 286 -5.35 -4.56 -2.11
N ILE A 287 -5.79 -5.23 -3.15
CA ILE A 287 -6.08 -4.60 -4.44
C ILE A 287 -7.21 -3.58 -4.26
N ARG A 288 -7.03 -2.36 -4.79
CA ARG A 288 -8.07 -1.33 -4.75
C ARG A 288 -7.95 -0.38 -5.94
N ARG A 289 -9.09 0.17 -6.37
CA ARG A 289 -9.10 1.36 -7.22
C ARG A 289 -8.51 2.52 -6.45
N VAL A 290 -7.67 3.30 -7.11
CA VAL A 290 -7.02 4.48 -6.54
C VAL A 290 -7.07 5.64 -7.51
N ASP A 291 -6.90 6.84 -6.98
CA ASP A 291 -6.77 8.10 -7.72
C ASP A 291 -5.41 8.76 -7.48
N ASP A 292 -4.50 8.07 -6.78
CA ASP A 292 -3.21 8.61 -6.36
C ASP A 292 -2.22 7.47 -6.05
N LEU A 293 -1.10 7.48 -6.79
CA LEU A 293 0.05 6.58 -6.65
C LEU A 293 1.34 7.40 -6.78
N PRO A 294 2.35 7.14 -5.94
CA PRO A 294 3.63 7.83 -6.03
C PRO A 294 4.44 7.35 -7.23
N SER A 295 5.18 8.27 -7.85
CA SER A 295 6.03 7.97 -9.02
C SER A 295 7.16 6.97 -8.73
N CYS A 296 7.52 6.72 -7.48
CA CYS A 296 8.48 5.68 -7.12
C CYS A 296 7.98 4.25 -7.34
N ASN A 297 6.68 4.06 -7.61
CA ASN A 297 6.09 2.77 -7.94
C ASN A 297 4.80 2.99 -8.77
N LEU A 298 4.99 3.41 -10.02
CA LEU A 298 3.90 3.75 -10.93
C LEU A 298 4.20 3.27 -12.34
N LEU A 299 3.33 2.44 -12.89
CA LEU A 299 3.38 1.98 -14.27
C LEU A 299 2.18 2.54 -15.02
N VAL A 300 2.40 3.15 -16.17
CA VAL A 300 1.35 3.83 -16.96
C VAL A 300 1.47 3.44 -18.43
N ARG A 301 0.34 3.31 -19.13
CA ARG A 301 0.33 3.18 -20.59
C ARG A 301 1.02 4.38 -21.24
N ALA A 302 1.96 4.11 -22.14
CA ALA A 302 2.66 5.15 -22.90
C ALA A 302 1.67 6.02 -23.71
N GLY A 303 0.61 5.42 -24.25
CA GLY A 303 -0.46 6.16 -24.95
C GLY A 303 -1.12 7.24 -24.09
N VAL A 304 -1.47 6.89 -22.84
CA VAL A 304 -2.10 7.82 -21.88
C VAL A 304 -1.13 8.94 -21.48
N LEU A 305 0.15 8.61 -21.26
CA LEU A 305 1.16 9.63 -20.96
C LEU A 305 1.34 10.61 -22.12
N ARG A 306 1.34 10.12 -23.37
CA ARG A 306 1.42 10.98 -24.57
C ARG A 306 0.20 11.86 -24.73
N GLU A 307 -1.00 11.33 -24.50
CA GLU A 307 -2.25 12.09 -24.55
C GLU A 307 -2.29 13.23 -23.52
N LEU A 308 -1.75 12.99 -22.32
CA LEU A 308 -1.65 14.01 -21.27
C LEU A 308 -0.48 14.99 -21.46
N GLY A 309 0.49 14.66 -22.32
CA GLY A 309 1.73 15.43 -22.46
C GLY A 309 2.73 15.20 -21.32
N GLY A 310 2.63 14.08 -20.60
CA GLY A 310 3.48 13.72 -19.47
C GLY A 310 3.07 14.37 -18.13
N PHE A 311 4.02 14.51 -17.23
CA PHE A 311 3.84 15.18 -15.93
C PHE A 311 3.71 16.69 -16.10
N ASN A 312 2.81 17.29 -15.33
CA ASN A 312 2.75 18.75 -15.21
C ASN A 312 3.91 19.27 -14.35
N THR A 313 4.91 19.87 -15.00
CA THR A 313 6.18 20.30 -14.36
C THR A 313 6.06 21.58 -13.54
N ARG A 314 4.89 22.26 -13.59
CA ARG A 314 4.65 23.49 -12.80
C ARG A 314 4.62 23.22 -11.30
N TYR A 315 4.40 21.98 -10.89
CA TYR A 315 4.17 21.62 -9.49
C TYR A 315 5.28 20.73 -8.97
N TRP A 316 5.97 21.19 -7.92
CA TRP A 316 6.94 20.38 -7.20
C TRP A 316 6.93 20.70 -5.70
N PRO A 317 6.86 19.68 -4.83
CA PRO A 317 6.53 18.27 -5.10
C PRO A 317 5.02 18.08 -5.34
N GLY A 318 4.57 17.24 -6.27
CA GLY A 318 3.13 16.88 -6.39
C GLY A 318 2.64 16.64 -7.81
N GLU A 319 3.57 16.58 -8.76
CA GLU A 319 3.35 16.20 -10.15
C GLU A 319 2.69 14.82 -10.30
N ASP A 320 3.01 13.89 -9.40
CA ASP A 320 2.46 12.53 -9.36
C ASP A 320 0.95 12.53 -9.09
N THR A 321 0.54 13.31 -8.09
CA THR A 321 -0.86 13.52 -7.71
C THR A 321 -1.65 14.11 -8.87
N ILE A 322 -1.09 15.12 -9.56
CA ILE A 322 -1.75 15.74 -10.71
C ILE A 322 -1.91 14.74 -11.85
N LEU A 323 -0.87 14.01 -12.22
CA LEU A 323 -0.93 12.99 -13.27
C LEU A 323 -2.01 11.95 -12.96
N CYS A 324 -2.05 11.41 -11.73
CA CYS A 324 -3.05 10.41 -11.33
C CYS A 324 -4.48 10.97 -11.42
N LEU A 325 -4.69 12.21 -10.98
CA LEU A 325 -6.00 12.85 -11.04
C LEU A 325 -6.44 13.11 -12.48
N GLU A 326 -5.52 13.49 -13.39
CA GLU A 326 -5.86 13.65 -14.80
C GLU A 326 -6.21 12.32 -15.47
N ILE A 327 -5.46 11.24 -15.17
CA ILE A 327 -5.79 9.90 -15.65
C ILE A 327 -7.22 9.49 -15.25
N VAL A 328 -7.58 9.65 -13.97
CA VAL A 328 -8.87 9.17 -13.44
C VAL A 328 -10.02 10.11 -13.74
N HIS A 329 -9.86 11.41 -13.50
CA HIS A 329 -10.98 12.36 -13.54
C HIS A 329 -11.12 13.10 -14.86
N ARG A 330 -10.03 13.31 -15.61
CA ARG A 330 -10.06 14.00 -16.91
C ARG A 330 -10.26 13.00 -18.05
N LEU A 331 -9.52 11.88 -18.05
CA LEU A 331 -9.63 10.86 -19.10
C LEU A 331 -10.63 9.74 -18.78
N GLY A 332 -11.05 9.60 -17.51
CA GLY A 332 -12.00 8.56 -17.11
C GLY A 332 -11.41 7.15 -17.05
N HIS A 333 -10.08 7.02 -17.07
CA HIS A 333 -9.40 5.73 -16.97
C HIS A 333 -9.35 5.19 -15.54
N LEU A 334 -9.13 3.89 -15.42
CA LEU A 334 -8.96 3.22 -14.13
C LEU A 334 -7.49 3.15 -13.73
N MET A 335 -7.25 3.31 -12.43
CA MET A 335 -5.96 3.03 -11.80
C MET A 335 -6.12 2.02 -10.66
N PHE A 336 -5.14 1.14 -10.52
CA PHE A 336 -5.14 0.11 -9.49
C PHE A 336 -3.89 0.16 -8.62
N TYR A 337 -4.10 0.07 -7.33
CA TYR A 337 -3.09 -0.35 -6.39
C TYR A 337 -3.15 -1.87 -6.25
N ASP A 338 -2.02 -2.54 -6.38
CA ASP A 338 -1.83 -3.97 -6.16
C ASP A 338 -0.76 -4.20 -5.06
N PRO A 339 -1.07 -4.91 -3.96
CA PRO A 339 -0.16 -5.06 -2.83
C PRO A 339 1.04 -5.98 -3.10
N TRP A 340 1.06 -6.69 -4.24
CA TRP A 340 2.16 -7.54 -4.73
C TRP A 340 3.03 -6.83 -5.78
N THR A 341 2.61 -5.68 -6.31
CA THR A 341 3.46 -4.79 -7.12
C THR A 341 4.39 -4.02 -6.18
N VAL A 342 5.30 -4.73 -5.50
CA VAL A 342 6.10 -4.18 -4.40
C VAL A 342 7.36 -3.51 -4.91
N VAL A 343 7.62 -2.32 -4.37
CA VAL A 343 8.92 -1.66 -4.39
C VAL A 343 9.38 -1.45 -2.95
N HIS A 344 10.67 -1.58 -2.71
CA HIS A 344 11.31 -1.20 -1.46
C HIS A 344 11.95 0.18 -1.63
N HIS A 345 11.62 1.12 -0.76
CA HIS A 345 12.01 2.53 -0.88
C HIS A 345 12.73 2.98 0.39
N HIS A 346 13.99 3.39 0.24
CA HIS A 346 14.81 3.88 1.35
C HIS A 346 14.18 5.11 1.97
N ARG A 347 14.06 5.15 3.30
CA ARG A 347 13.35 6.24 3.99
C ARG A 347 14.32 7.25 4.59
N ARG A 348 13.89 8.52 4.60
CA ARG A 348 14.67 9.58 5.27
C ARG A 348 14.77 9.27 6.76
N PRO A 349 15.97 9.40 7.37
CA PRO A 349 16.13 9.19 8.80
C PRO A 349 15.25 10.13 9.64
N LEU A 350 14.52 9.57 10.61
CA LEU A 350 13.80 10.35 11.61
C LEU A 350 14.81 11.04 12.56
N PHE A 351 14.73 12.33 12.92
CA PHE A 351 13.68 13.30 12.69
C PHE A 351 13.97 14.31 11.56
N GLY A 352 15.09 15.04 11.63
CA GLY A 352 15.34 16.22 10.78
C GLY A 352 15.07 16.03 9.28
N PRO A 353 15.74 15.10 8.60
CA PRO A 353 15.50 14.81 7.17
C PRO A 353 14.03 14.44 6.87
N HIS A 354 13.42 13.59 7.70
CA HIS A 354 12.01 13.21 7.59
C HIS A 354 11.07 14.43 7.74
N LEU A 355 11.27 15.25 8.77
CA LEU A 355 10.44 16.43 9.04
C LEU A 355 10.59 17.49 7.95
N ARG A 356 11.79 17.67 7.39
CA ARG A 356 11.99 18.57 6.23
C ARG A 356 11.20 18.08 5.02
N GLN A 357 11.26 16.78 4.72
CA GLN A 357 10.53 16.19 3.61
C GLN A 357 9.01 16.36 3.78
N VAL A 358 8.46 15.96 4.94
CA VAL A 358 7.04 16.14 5.26
C VAL A 358 6.65 17.62 5.18
N GLY A 359 7.49 18.52 5.69
CA GLY A 359 7.24 19.95 5.64
C GLY A 359 7.12 20.50 4.22
N ARG A 360 7.91 20.01 3.27
CA ARG A 360 7.79 20.37 1.84
C ARG A 360 6.45 19.88 1.26
N TYR A 361 6.07 18.65 1.56
CA TYR A 361 4.77 18.10 1.14
C TYR A 361 3.60 18.90 1.72
N ALA A 362 3.66 19.25 3.00
CA ALA A 362 2.63 20.03 3.68
C ALA A 362 2.48 21.44 3.09
N LEU A 363 3.60 22.14 2.87
CA LEU A 363 3.63 23.47 2.26
C LEU A 363 2.96 23.45 0.87
N HIS A 364 3.32 22.46 0.05
CA HIS A 364 2.70 22.30 -1.26
C HIS A 364 1.22 21.95 -1.19
N ARG A 365 0.82 21.02 -0.30
CA ARG A 365 -0.60 20.65 -0.10
C ARG A 365 -1.44 21.85 0.37
N GLY A 366 -0.88 22.72 1.23
CA GLY A 366 -1.54 23.96 1.64
C GLY A 366 -1.79 24.91 0.48
N PHE A 367 -0.80 25.07 -0.40
CA PHE A 367 -0.94 25.85 -1.64
C PHE A 367 -2.01 25.25 -2.57
N PHE A 368 -2.02 23.92 -2.72
CA PHE A 368 -2.99 23.19 -3.55
C PHE A 368 -4.42 23.30 -3.03
N ALA A 369 -4.64 23.29 -1.71
CA ALA A 369 -5.97 23.46 -1.12
C ALA A 369 -6.65 24.78 -1.53
N ARG A 370 -5.87 25.79 -1.95
CA ARG A 370 -6.38 27.06 -2.50
C ARG A 370 -6.77 26.95 -3.97
N ARG A 371 -5.98 26.25 -4.78
CA ARG A 371 -6.07 26.25 -6.26
C ARG A 371 -6.83 25.05 -6.84
N PHE A 372 -6.84 23.92 -6.14
CA PHE A 372 -7.50 22.67 -6.52
C PHE A 372 -8.40 22.15 -5.38
N PRO A 373 -9.47 22.90 -5.02
CA PRO A 373 -10.25 22.61 -3.84
C PRO A 373 -10.95 21.24 -3.88
N THR A 374 -11.39 20.80 -5.06
CA THR A 374 -12.07 19.52 -5.29
C THR A 374 -11.22 18.31 -4.89
N THR A 375 -9.90 18.38 -5.03
CA THR A 375 -9.01 17.25 -4.77
C THR A 375 -8.17 17.42 -3.52
N SER A 376 -7.94 18.68 -3.08
CA SER A 376 -6.96 19.03 -2.05
C SER A 376 -7.55 19.62 -0.76
N ARG A 377 -8.87 19.87 -0.67
CA ARG A 377 -9.55 20.21 0.60
C ARG A 377 -10.11 18.97 1.31
N ARG A 378 -9.28 17.93 1.44
CA ARG A 378 -9.66 16.72 2.19
C ARG A 378 -9.53 17.02 3.69
N PRO A 379 -10.54 16.72 4.54
CA PRO A 379 -10.48 17.01 5.98
C PRO A 379 -9.21 16.49 6.66
N GLY A 380 -8.73 15.30 6.24
CA GLY A 380 -7.50 14.70 6.78
C GLY A 380 -6.24 15.57 6.63
N TYR A 381 -6.13 16.39 5.58
CA TYR A 381 -4.99 17.30 5.42
C TYR A 381 -5.03 18.49 6.37
N MET A 382 -6.21 18.85 6.87
CA MET A 382 -6.38 20.03 7.74
C MET A 382 -6.24 19.69 9.23
N LEU A 383 -6.41 18.42 9.62
CA LEU A 383 -6.36 17.99 11.01
C LEU A 383 -5.06 18.41 11.73
N PRO A 384 -3.85 18.24 11.15
CA PRO A 384 -2.63 18.70 11.81
C PRO A 384 -2.58 20.22 11.99
N SER A 385 -3.15 21.00 11.06
CA SER A 385 -3.23 22.46 11.21
C SER A 385 -4.23 22.87 12.29
N LEU A 386 -5.36 22.18 12.44
CA LEU A 386 -6.29 22.38 13.55
C LEU A 386 -5.64 22.07 14.90
N LEU A 387 -4.81 21.02 14.97
CA LEU A 387 -4.01 20.73 16.15
C LEU A 387 -3.04 21.88 16.48
N VAL A 388 -2.29 22.38 15.49
CA VAL A 388 -1.35 23.50 15.70
C VAL A 388 -2.06 24.75 16.19
N LEU A 389 -3.18 25.12 15.58
CA LEU A 389 -4.01 26.25 16.02
C LEU A 389 -4.59 26.01 17.41
N GLY A 390 -5.07 24.78 17.68
CA GLY A 390 -5.59 24.39 18.99
C GLY A 390 -4.54 24.48 20.09
N VAL A 391 -3.30 24.09 19.84
CA VAL A 391 -2.18 24.25 20.78
C VAL A 391 -1.85 25.72 20.99
N ALA A 392 -1.78 26.51 19.93
CA ALA A 392 -1.42 27.94 20.01
C ALA A 392 -2.48 28.79 20.72
N PHE A 393 -3.76 28.62 20.35
CA PHE A 393 -4.87 29.45 20.85
C PHE A 393 -5.61 28.83 22.03
N GLY A 394 -5.69 27.50 22.10
CA GLY A 394 -6.39 26.79 23.18
C GLY A 394 -5.72 26.97 24.55
N GLY A 395 -4.39 27.07 24.59
CA GLY A 395 -3.66 27.41 25.81
C GLY A 395 -4.02 28.80 26.33
N LEU A 396 -4.06 29.80 25.44
CA LEU A 396 -4.44 31.18 25.78
C LEU A 396 -5.90 31.28 26.23
N ALA A 397 -6.82 30.62 25.52
CA ALA A 397 -8.23 30.56 25.90
C ALA A 397 -8.43 29.86 27.25
N GLY A 398 -7.59 28.88 27.56
CA GLY A 398 -7.60 28.18 28.85
C GLY A 398 -7.19 29.06 30.03
N LEU A 399 -6.30 30.03 29.81
CA LEU A 399 -5.95 31.04 30.82
C LEU A 399 -7.11 32.03 31.07
N ALA A 400 -7.94 32.29 30.05
CA ALA A 400 -9.05 33.22 30.15
C ALA A 400 -10.30 32.62 30.83
N HIS A 401 -10.50 31.30 30.78
CA HIS A 401 -11.69 30.66 31.36
C HIS A 401 -11.43 29.22 31.83
N PRO A 402 -11.74 28.85 33.11
CA PRO A 402 -11.44 27.52 33.66
C PRO A 402 -12.06 26.34 32.91
N LEU A 403 -13.27 26.50 32.37
CA LEU A 403 -13.89 25.46 31.54
C LEU A 403 -13.11 25.23 30.24
N LEU A 404 -12.66 26.29 29.57
CA LEU A 404 -11.87 26.19 28.36
C LEU A 404 -10.51 25.55 28.65
N GLY A 405 -9.92 25.86 29.81
CA GLY A 405 -8.68 25.21 30.27
C GLY A 405 -8.84 23.70 30.44
N ARG A 406 -9.92 23.25 31.11
CA ARG A 406 -10.21 21.82 31.26
C ARG A 406 -10.46 21.12 29.92
N LEU A 407 -11.22 21.74 29.02
CA LEU A 407 -11.48 21.21 27.68
C LEU A 407 -10.20 21.11 26.84
N TYR A 408 -9.34 22.13 26.91
CA TYR A 408 -8.05 22.14 26.24
C TYR A 408 -7.15 21.01 26.73
N VAL A 409 -6.94 20.90 28.05
CA VAL A 409 -6.13 19.83 28.65
C VAL A 409 -6.69 18.45 28.31
N GLY A 410 -8.01 18.26 28.39
CA GLY A 410 -8.66 17.01 28.02
C GLY A 410 -8.42 16.63 26.55
N THR A 411 -8.54 17.59 25.64
CA THR A 411 -8.34 17.39 24.19
C THR A 411 -6.90 17.03 23.88
N VAL A 412 -5.93 17.78 24.42
CA VAL A 412 -4.49 17.50 24.22
C VAL A 412 -4.12 16.14 24.83
N SER A 413 -4.63 15.82 26.02
CA SER A 413 -4.36 14.52 26.66
C SER A 413 -4.92 13.36 25.85
N ALA A 414 -6.15 13.49 25.33
CA ALA A 414 -6.75 12.49 24.45
C ALA A 414 -5.93 12.31 23.16
N TYR A 415 -5.48 13.40 22.54
CA TYR A 415 -4.61 13.35 21.37
C TYR A 415 -3.27 12.64 21.65
N LEU A 416 -2.60 12.98 22.76
CA LEU A 416 -1.34 12.34 23.16
C LEU A 416 -1.54 10.86 23.46
N LEU A 417 -2.64 10.48 24.12
CA LEU A 417 -2.97 9.09 24.39
C LEU A 417 -3.24 8.30 23.10
N VAL A 418 -4.05 8.84 22.19
CA VAL A 418 -4.37 8.19 20.91
C VAL A 418 -3.11 7.99 20.07
N THR A 419 -2.25 9.02 19.97
CA THR A 419 -0.99 8.90 19.23
C THR A 419 -0.01 7.95 19.91
N PHE A 420 0.03 7.93 21.25
CA PHE A 420 0.86 7.00 22.01
C PHE A 420 0.42 5.56 21.78
N LEU A 421 -0.86 5.24 21.96
CA LEU A 421 -1.40 3.90 21.70
C LEU A 421 -1.26 3.51 20.22
N GLY A 422 -1.49 4.45 19.30
CA GLY A 422 -1.34 4.23 17.85
C GLY A 422 0.11 3.99 17.40
N ALA A 423 1.10 4.34 18.22
CA ALA A 423 2.52 4.10 17.96
C ALA A 423 3.04 2.77 18.55
N PHE A 424 2.16 1.97 19.19
CA PHE A 424 2.54 0.81 19.99
C PHE A 424 3.56 -0.11 19.29
N ASN A 425 4.60 -0.46 20.04
CA ASN A 425 5.58 -1.46 19.65
C ASN A 425 6.06 -2.22 20.89
N ARG A 426 6.32 -3.53 20.73
CA ARG A 426 6.87 -4.36 21.81
C ARG A 426 8.22 -3.86 22.32
N ARG A 427 9.00 -3.16 21.50
CA ARG A 427 10.27 -2.52 21.89
C ARG A 427 9.98 -1.08 22.36
N PRO A 428 10.18 -0.76 23.65
CA PRO A 428 9.83 0.56 24.20
C PRO A 428 10.52 1.73 23.49
N SER A 429 11.81 1.59 23.14
CA SER A 429 12.55 2.63 22.43
C SER A 429 11.99 2.90 21.02
N THR A 430 11.60 1.86 20.28
CA THR A 430 10.94 2.02 18.97
C THR A 430 9.56 2.66 19.14
N TRP A 431 8.82 2.27 20.16
CA TRP A 431 7.50 2.84 20.47
C TRP A 431 7.61 4.34 20.75
N LEU A 432 8.43 4.75 21.71
CA LEU A 432 8.62 6.14 22.10
C LEU A 432 9.12 7.02 20.95
N MET A 433 10.09 6.53 20.18
CA MET A 433 10.61 7.29 19.03
C MET A 433 9.58 7.42 17.91
N THR A 434 8.79 6.38 17.65
CA THR A 434 7.70 6.45 16.65
C THR A 434 6.64 7.44 17.10
N TRP A 435 6.23 7.39 18.38
CA TRP A 435 5.26 8.31 18.96
C TRP A 435 5.72 9.77 18.86
N ALA A 436 6.95 10.06 19.31
CA ALA A 436 7.54 11.38 19.18
C ALA A 436 7.61 11.82 17.70
N GLY A 437 7.91 10.87 16.79
CA GLY A 437 7.94 11.09 15.35
C GLY A 437 6.59 11.51 14.78
N ILE A 438 5.50 10.86 15.20
CA ILE A 438 4.13 11.19 14.81
C ILE A 438 3.78 12.61 15.28
N VAL A 439 4.02 12.92 16.56
CA VAL A 439 3.69 14.24 17.12
C VAL A 439 4.48 15.34 16.41
N ALA A 440 5.79 15.17 16.24
CA ALA A 440 6.63 16.13 15.53
C ALA A 440 6.19 16.30 14.05
N THR A 441 5.81 15.19 13.39
CA THR A 441 5.28 15.20 12.02
C THR A 441 4.00 16.02 11.93
N HIS A 442 3.04 15.86 12.86
CA HIS A 442 1.81 16.66 12.88
C HIS A 442 2.09 18.14 13.09
N MET A 443 2.99 18.51 14.02
CA MET A 443 3.31 19.91 14.28
C MET A 443 3.96 20.58 13.07
N VAL A 444 4.95 19.92 12.46
CA VAL A 444 5.65 20.44 11.27
C VAL A 444 4.69 20.49 10.07
N TYR A 445 3.93 19.44 9.82
CA TYR A 445 2.95 19.40 8.74
C TYR A 445 1.91 20.52 8.93
N GLY A 446 1.28 20.61 10.09
CA GLY A 446 0.22 21.57 10.37
C GLY A 446 0.67 23.02 10.17
N THR A 447 1.88 23.34 10.63
CA THR A 447 2.50 24.66 10.47
C THR A 447 2.79 24.96 9.00
N ARG A 448 3.44 24.03 8.30
CA ARG A 448 3.83 24.20 6.90
C ARG A 448 2.63 24.26 5.97
N PHE A 449 1.57 23.50 6.25
CA PHE A 449 0.32 23.55 5.51
C PHE A 449 -0.36 24.92 5.62
N LEU A 450 -0.42 25.51 6.83
CA LEU A 450 -0.93 26.87 7.02
C LEU A 450 -0.09 27.92 6.26
N GLN A 451 1.25 27.79 6.30
CA GLN A 451 2.13 28.62 5.48
C GLN A 451 1.81 28.48 3.98
N GLY A 452 1.52 27.27 3.52
CA GLY A 452 1.17 26.97 2.14
C GLY A 452 -0.11 27.65 1.68
N ILE A 453 -1.15 27.65 2.53
CA ILE A 453 -2.42 28.36 2.26
C ILE A 453 -2.17 29.86 2.07
N CYS A 454 -1.31 30.44 2.93
CA CYS A 454 -0.97 31.86 2.90
C CYS A 454 0.03 32.24 1.79
N SER A 455 0.66 31.26 1.13
CA SER A 455 1.70 31.53 0.13
C SER A 455 1.12 32.15 -1.15
N ARG A 456 1.85 33.11 -1.72
CA ARG A 456 1.54 33.73 -3.02
C ARG A 456 2.32 33.12 -4.17
N ALA A 457 3.54 32.65 -3.92
CA ALA A 457 4.43 31.99 -4.86
C ALA A 457 4.48 30.47 -4.61
N MET A 458 4.82 29.68 -5.63
CA MET A 458 4.96 28.24 -5.45
C MET A 458 6.26 27.91 -4.68
N PRO A 459 6.27 26.89 -3.81
CA PRO A 459 7.49 26.50 -3.09
C PRO A 459 8.69 26.25 -4.02
N CYS A 460 8.43 25.70 -5.21
CA CYS A 460 9.44 25.44 -6.24
C CYS A 460 10.05 26.70 -6.88
N GLU A 461 9.50 27.89 -6.62
CA GLU A 461 10.07 29.19 -7.04
C GLU A 461 10.98 29.77 -5.96
N THR A 462 10.96 29.23 -4.74
CA THR A 462 11.56 29.87 -3.54
C THR A 462 12.63 29.04 -2.83
N ALA A 463 12.77 27.75 -3.14
CA ALA A 463 13.73 26.86 -2.47
C ALA A 463 14.61 26.08 -3.46
N ARG A 464 15.92 26.03 -3.20
CA ARG A 464 16.87 25.17 -3.93
C ARG A 464 16.55 23.69 -3.72
N PHE A 465 16.84 22.89 -4.74
CA PHE A 465 16.78 21.43 -4.70
C PHE A 465 17.73 20.91 -3.60
N ASP A 466 17.28 19.90 -2.85
CA ASP A 466 18.02 19.24 -1.77
C ASP A 466 17.52 17.79 -1.76
N HIS A 467 18.16 16.98 -2.58
CA HIS A 467 17.95 15.55 -2.78
C HIS A 467 19.04 14.77 -2.03
N PRO A 468 18.76 13.64 -1.37
CA PRO A 468 19.78 12.96 -0.57
C PRO A 468 20.96 12.43 -1.36
N SER A 469 20.77 12.07 -2.63
CA SER A 469 21.89 11.72 -3.51
C SER A 469 22.80 12.93 -3.83
N GLU A 470 22.40 14.17 -3.52
CA GLU A 470 23.32 15.32 -3.49
C GLU A 470 24.19 15.35 -2.22
N THR A 471 23.76 14.71 -1.13
CA THR A 471 24.48 14.74 0.16
C THR A 471 25.42 13.56 0.38
N VAL A 472 25.31 12.49 -0.41
CA VAL A 472 26.29 11.40 -0.40
C VAL A 472 27.46 11.84 -1.28
N LYS A 473 28.44 12.52 -0.67
CA LYS A 473 29.75 12.66 -1.30
C LYS A 473 30.23 11.25 -1.62
N ALA A 474 30.54 10.99 -2.89
CA ALA A 474 31.29 9.81 -3.30
C ALA A 474 32.56 9.75 -2.45
N THR A 475 32.59 8.83 -1.50
CA THR A 475 33.80 8.43 -0.78
C THR A 475 34.50 7.34 -1.55
#